data_AF-A0A3S1CR09-F1
#
_entry.id   AF-A0A3S1CR09-F1
#
_cell.length_a   1.000
_cell.length_b   1.000
_cell.length_c   1.000
_cell.angle_alpha   90.00
_cell.angle_beta   90.00
_cell.angle_gamma   90.00
#
_symmetry.space_group_name_H-M   'P 1'
#
loop_
_entity.id
_entity.type
_entity.pdbx_description
1 polymer ?
#
loop_
_entity_poly.entity_id
_entity_poly.type
_entity_poly.pdbx_seq_one_letter_code
_entity_poly.pdbx_strand_id
1 'polypeptide(L)'
;MTSNTILCAARRTFIAGAAALLVSAVAVPSFVTPTFAADGPASVADLAQGLLGAVVNISTSQTVKGTEGPGAVPMPQLPEGSPFQDFFDDFFKNRGGDKDNGSQKVQSLGSGFVIDAEQGIVVTNNHVIADAD
;
A
#
# COMPACT_ATOMS: atom_id res chain seq x y z
N MET A 1 87.43 -40.85 -5.78
CA MET A 1 87.02 -42.20 -6.17
C MET A 1 85.63 -42.47 -5.60
N THR A 2 84.83 -43.14 -6.40
CA THR A 2 83.38 -43.25 -6.37
C THR A 2 82.80 -44.12 -5.23
N SER A 3 81.65 -43.66 -4.72
CA SER A 3 80.41 -44.43 -4.54
C SER A 3 79.91 -44.79 -3.13
N ASN A 4 78.58 -44.72 -3.06
CA ASN A 4 77.64 -45.38 -2.14
C ASN A 4 77.12 -44.58 -0.93
N THR A 5 76.25 -43.63 -1.28
CA THR A 5 74.84 -43.62 -0.88
C THR A 5 74.23 -45.00 -0.60
N ILE A 6 73.24 -45.02 0.31
CA ILE A 6 72.18 -46.01 0.58
C ILE A 6 72.26 -46.55 2.03
N LEU A 7 71.10 -46.57 2.70
CA LEU A 7 70.83 -46.85 4.12
C LEU A 7 71.29 -45.71 5.05
N CYS A 8 70.44 -44.78 5.46
CA CYS A 8 69.46 -45.08 6.50
C CYS A 8 68.34 -44.01 6.49
N ALA A 9 67.47 -44.06 5.48
CA ALA A 9 66.21 -43.34 5.46
C ALA A 9 65.21 -43.99 6.43
N ALA A 10 65.46 -43.91 7.73
CA ALA A 10 64.63 -44.59 8.74
C ALA A 10 64.61 -43.87 10.11
N ARG A 11 64.73 -42.53 10.16
CA ARG A 11 64.66 -41.77 11.42
C ARG A 11 63.78 -40.52 11.35
N ARG A 12 62.76 -40.49 10.49
CA ARG A 12 61.87 -39.32 10.34
C ARG A 12 60.37 -39.61 10.33
N THR A 13 59.96 -40.83 10.69
CA THR A 13 58.55 -41.23 10.73
C THR A 13 58.13 -41.69 12.13
N PHE A 14 58.49 -40.91 13.15
CA PHE A 14 57.99 -41.10 14.53
C PHE A 14 57.52 -39.78 15.18
N ILE A 15 57.12 -38.80 14.36
CA ILE A 15 56.41 -37.59 14.84
C ILE A 15 55.13 -37.41 14.01
N ALA A 16 54.40 -38.49 13.78
CA ALA A 16 53.12 -38.48 13.08
C ALA A 16 52.04 -39.26 13.85
N GLY A 17 52.14 -39.31 15.18
CA GLY A 17 51.30 -40.17 16.02
C GLY A 17 50.57 -39.48 17.18
N ALA A 18 50.63 -38.15 17.32
CA ALA A 18 50.02 -37.47 18.47
C ALA A 18 49.46 -36.07 18.15
N ALA A 19 49.00 -35.84 16.92
CA ALA A 19 48.31 -34.60 16.52
C ALA A 19 46.86 -34.87 16.06
N ALA A 20 46.25 -35.96 16.54
CA ALA A 20 44.90 -36.34 16.18
C ALA A 20 44.08 -36.68 17.43
N LEU A 21 43.98 -35.76 18.39
CA LEU A 21 43.02 -35.92 19.48
C LEU A 21 42.73 -34.64 20.28
N LEU A 22 42.49 -33.49 19.63
CA LEU A 22 41.82 -32.35 20.28
C LEU A 22 41.03 -31.53 19.24
N VAL A 23 40.02 -32.14 18.63
CA VAL A 23 38.87 -31.38 18.13
C VAL A 23 37.74 -31.63 19.12
N SER A 24 37.84 -31.01 20.28
CA SER A 24 36.71 -30.84 21.18
C SER A 24 35.72 -29.92 20.45
N ALA A 25 34.62 -30.49 19.97
CA ALA A 25 33.47 -29.73 19.51
C ALA A 25 32.98 -28.87 20.68
N VAL A 26 33.32 -27.58 20.66
CA VAL A 26 32.71 -26.60 21.56
C VAL A 26 31.26 -26.48 21.11
N ALA A 27 30.38 -27.20 21.79
CA ALA A 27 28.95 -26.96 21.70
C ALA A 27 28.68 -25.59 22.32
N VAL A 28 28.62 -24.56 21.47
CA VAL A 28 28.20 -23.23 21.90
C VAL A 28 26.70 -23.33 22.20
N PRO A 29 26.24 -23.08 23.43
CA PRO A 29 24.81 -23.05 23.70
C PRO A 29 24.20 -21.90 22.90
N SER A 30 23.38 -22.24 21.90
CA SER A 30 22.56 -21.26 21.20
C SER A 30 21.48 -20.78 22.17
N PHE A 31 21.73 -19.65 22.82
CA PHE A 31 20.69 -18.97 23.59
C PHE A 31 19.66 -18.41 22.62
N VAL A 32 18.46 -18.98 22.62
CA VAL A 32 17.31 -18.39 21.95
C VAL A 32 16.90 -17.18 22.77
N THR A 33 17.33 -15.98 22.35
CA THR A 33 16.80 -14.74 22.91
C THR A 33 15.35 -14.61 22.45
N PRO A 34 14.36 -14.54 23.36
CA PRO A 34 13.00 -14.24 22.97
C PRO A 34 13.00 -12.89 22.26
N THR A 35 12.56 -12.89 21.00
CA THR A 35 12.26 -11.64 20.30
C THR A 35 10.97 -11.09 20.89
N PHE A 36 11.08 -10.12 21.79
CA PHE A 36 9.92 -9.34 22.18
C PHE A 36 9.56 -8.46 20.99
N ALA A 37 8.34 -8.61 20.47
CA ALA A 37 7.80 -7.60 19.58
C ALA A 37 7.83 -6.28 20.34
N ALA A 38 8.48 -5.27 19.80
CA ALA A 38 8.46 -3.95 20.40
C ALA A 38 7.01 -3.47 20.34
N ASP A 39 6.36 -3.36 21.50
CA ASP A 39 5.13 -2.60 21.60
C ASP A 39 5.43 -1.19 21.09
N GLY A 40 4.60 -0.71 20.16
CA GLY A 40 4.78 0.61 19.56
C GLY A 40 4.80 1.73 20.61
N PRO A 41 5.05 2.98 20.19
CA PRO A 41 5.05 4.09 21.12
C PRO A 41 3.74 4.14 21.91
N ALA A 42 3.83 4.44 23.21
CA ALA A 42 2.68 4.51 24.10
C ALA A 42 1.60 5.50 23.61
N SER A 43 2.00 6.53 22.85
CA SER A 43 1.09 7.47 22.19
C SER A 43 1.73 8.09 20.96
N VAL A 44 0.90 8.46 19.99
CA VAL A 44 1.25 9.28 18.82
C VAL A 44 0.64 10.69 18.91
N ALA A 45 -0.03 11.02 20.02
CA ALA A 45 -0.78 12.25 20.18
C ALA A 45 0.09 13.51 20.01
N ASP A 46 1.29 13.53 20.58
CA ASP A 46 2.19 14.68 20.48
C ASP A 46 2.67 14.92 19.03
N LEU A 47 2.91 13.83 18.28
CA LEU A 47 3.23 13.91 16.85
C LEU A 47 2.02 14.40 16.05
N ALA A 48 0.85 13.82 16.29
CA ALA A 48 -0.38 14.24 15.63
C ALA A 48 -0.65 15.73 15.89
N GLN A 49 -0.56 16.19 17.14
CA GLN A 49 -0.78 17.58 17.54
C GLN A 49 0.11 18.56 16.75
N GLY A 50 1.37 18.22 16.52
CA GLY A 50 2.28 19.03 15.70
C GLY A 50 1.98 19.01 14.20
N LEU A 51 1.34 17.94 13.70
CA LEU A 51 1.09 17.71 12.28
C LEU A 51 -0.34 18.04 11.83
N LEU A 52 -1.28 18.27 12.75
CA LEU A 52 -2.68 18.57 12.40
C LEU A 52 -2.81 19.75 11.43
N GLY A 53 -1.98 20.79 11.59
CA GLY A 53 -1.99 21.97 10.72
C GLY A 53 -1.50 21.72 9.30
N ALA A 54 -0.79 20.62 9.05
CA ALA A 54 -0.34 20.24 7.71
C ALA A 54 -1.43 19.50 6.92
N VAL A 55 -2.52 19.07 7.56
CA VAL A 55 -3.59 18.29 6.92
C VAL A 55 -4.75 19.20 6.58
N VAL A 56 -5.23 19.11 5.34
CA VAL A 56 -6.36 19.90 4.84
C VAL A 56 -7.48 19.00 4.33
N ASN A 57 -8.70 19.53 4.36
CA ASN A 57 -9.84 18.93 3.68
C ASN A 57 -9.90 19.44 2.23
N ILE A 58 -10.14 18.53 1.29
CA ILE A 58 -10.22 18.80 -0.15
C ILE A 58 -11.64 18.50 -0.60
N SER A 59 -12.26 19.47 -1.26
CA SER A 59 -13.57 19.32 -1.90
C SER A 59 -13.44 19.79 -3.33
N THR A 60 -13.74 18.92 -4.26
CA THR A 60 -13.69 19.20 -5.70
C THR A 60 -15.07 19.01 -6.30
N SER A 61 -15.30 19.67 -7.44
CA SER A 61 -16.48 19.44 -8.23
C SER A 61 -16.13 19.29 -9.69
N GLN A 62 -16.81 18.38 -10.36
CA GLN A 62 -16.65 18.13 -11.78
C GLN A 62 -17.98 18.35 -12.49
N THR A 63 -17.91 19.02 -13.62
CA THR A 63 -19.05 19.23 -14.51
C THR A 63 -19.07 18.14 -15.58
N VAL A 64 -19.79 17.04 -15.33
CA VAL A 64 -19.91 15.94 -16.31
C VAL A 64 -20.96 16.31 -17.34
N LYS A 65 -20.55 16.55 -18.59
CA LYS A 65 -21.49 16.67 -19.71
C LYS A 65 -22.12 15.31 -19.93
N GLY A 66 -23.44 15.22 -19.79
CA GLY A 66 -24.17 13.99 -20.10
C GLY A 66 -23.90 13.60 -21.55
N THR A 67 -23.22 12.48 -21.77
CA THR A 67 -22.98 11.94 -23.11
C THR A 67 -24.33 11.52 -23.71
N GLU A 68 -24.74 12.25 -24.75
CA GLU A 68 -25.73 11.95 -25.79
C GLU A 68 -26.78 10.86 -25.49
N GLY A 69 -27.98 11.29 -25.09
CA GLY A 69 -29.21 10.48 -25.21
C GLY A 69 -30.33 10.96 -24.29
N PRO A 70 -31.60 11.05 -24.75
CA PRO A 70 -32.69 11.57 -23.91
C PRO A 70 -32.96 10.60 -22.74
N GLY A 71 -32.56 10.99 -21.53
CA GLY A 71 -33.05 10.39 -20.27
C GLY A 71 -32.38 9.09 -19.79
N ALA A 72 -31.10 8.82 -20.08
CA ALA A 72 -30.48 7.53 -19.74
C ALA A 72 -30.04 7.40 -18.25
N VAL A 73 -31.00 7.47 -17.33
CA VAL A 73 -31.04 6.49 -16.24
C VAL A 73 -31.56 5.21 -16.89
N PRO A 74 -30.79 4.10 -16.93
CA PRO A 74 -31.29 2.86 -17.52
C PRO A 74 -32.56 2.47 -16.77
N MET A 75 -33.72 2.57 -17.43
CA MET A 75 -34.95 2.07 -16.82
C MET A 75 -34.74 0.58 -16.56
N PRO A 76 -34.85 0.13 -15.30
CA PRO A 76 -34.78 -1.29 -15.00
C PRO A 76 -35.88 -1.98 -15.81
N GLN A 77 -35.51 -2.99 -16.61
CA GLN A 77 -36.51 -3.81 -17.31
C GLN A 77 -37.24 -4.65 -16.24
N LEU A 78 -38.37 -4.12 -15.76
CA LEU A 78 -39.25 -4.84 -14.86
C LEU A 78 -40.15 -5.79 -15.66
N PRO A 79 -40.52 -6.96 -15.09
CA PRO A 79 -41.54 -7.82 -15.68
C PRO A 79 -42.88 -7.07 -15.83
N GLU A 80 -43.53 -7.22 -16.98
CA GLU A 80 -44.84 -6.60 -17.26
C GLU A 80 -45.86 -7.00 -16.17
N GLY A 81 -46.51 -6.00 -15.55
CA GLY A 81 -47.49 -6.20 -14.47
C GLY A 81 -46.92 -6.17 -13.04
N SER A 82 -45.65 -5.77 -12.86
CA SER A 82 -45.07 -5.54 -11.53
C SER A 82 -45.81 -4.42 -10.78
N PRO A 83 -46.11 -4.59 -9.48
CA PRO A 83 -46.68 -3.51 -8.65
C PRO A 83 -45.76 -2.29 -8.51
N PHE A 84 -44.50 -2.41 -8.94
CA PHE A 84 -43.53 -1.32 -8.95
C PHE A 84 -43.50 -0.55 -10.29
N GLN A 85 -44.14 -1.04 -11.35
CA GLN A 85 -44.12 -0.42 -12.69
C GLN A 85 -44.59 1.04 -12.63
N ASP A 86 -45.78 1.27 -12.05
CA ASP A 86 -46.37 2.62 -11.95
C ASP A 86 -45.50 3.56 -11.10
N PHE A 87 -44.89 3.05 -10.04
CA PHE A 87 -43.99 3.82 -9.18
C PHE A 87 -42.73 4.29 -9.91
N PHE A 88 -42.09 3.40 -10.68
CA PHE A 88 -40.89 3.75 -11.45
C PHE A 88 -41.24 4.64 -12.64
N ASP A 89 -42.35 4.37 -13.33
CA ASP A 89 -42.83 5.19 -14.42
C ASP A 89 -43.09 6.63 -13.96
N ASP A 90 -43.76 6.83 -12.82
CA ASP A 90 -43.99 8.16 -12.27
C ASP A 90 -42.69 8.82 -11.79
N PHE A 91 -41.79 8.08 -11.15
CA PHE A 91 -40.48 8.57 -10.70
C PHE A 91 -39.61 9.06 -11.86
N PHE A 92 -39.59 8.34 -12.99
CA PHE A 92 -38.79 8.72 -14.17
C PHE A 92 -39.51 9.72 -15.08
N LYS A 93 -40.84 9.67 -15.22
CA LYS A 93 -41.62 10.70 -15.93
C LYS A 93 -41.46 12.08 -15.30
N ASN A 94 -41.47 12.16 -13.96
CA ASN A 94 -41.29 13.43 -13.26
C ASN A 94 -39.84 13.94 -13.27
N ARG A 95 -38.87 13.06 -13.57
CA ARG A 95 -37.45 13.42 -13.69
C ARG A 95 -37.02 13.73 -15.13
N GLY A 96 -37.73 13.20 -16.12
CA GLY A 96 -37.54 13.48 -17.55
C GLY A 96 -38.31 14.70 -18.06
N GLY A 97 -39.06 15.40 -17.20
CA GLY A 97 -39.89 16.55 -17.56
C GLY A 97 -39.17 17.90 -17.58
N ASP A 98 -37.99 18.01 -16.94
CA ASP A 98 -37.18 19.22 -17.03
C ASP A 98 -36.09 19.01 -18.09
N LYS A 99 -36.24 19.74 -19.20
CA LYS A 99 -35.29 19.80 -20.30
C LYS A 99 -34.04 20.55 -19.88
N ASP A 100 -33.34 20.08 -18.87
CA ASP A 100 -31.96 20.49 -18.70
C ASP A 100 -31.08 19.40 -19.32
N ASN A 101 -30.66 19.67 -20.55
CA ASN A 101 -29.41 19.12 -21.11
C ASN A 101 -28.21 19.70 -20.32
N GLY A 102 -28.34 19.74 -19.00
CA GLY A 102 -27.45 20.35 -18.07
C GLY A 102 -26.43 19.30 -17.67
N SER A 103 -25.17 19.65 -17.84
CA SER A 103 -24.07 18.93 -17.22
C SER A 103 -24.38 18.61 -15.75
N GLN A 104 -24.22 17.35 -15.36
CA GLN A 104 -24.39 16.94 -13.97
C GLN A 104 -23.13 17.34 -13.19
N LYS A 105 -23.31 18.10 -12.11
CA LYS A 105 -22.22 18.43 -11.19
C LYS A 105 -22.00 17.26 -10.23
N VAL A 106 -20.85 16.62 -10.33
CA VAL A 106 -20.39 15.56 -9.42
C VAL A 106 -19.42 16.18 -8.41
N GLN A 107 -19.46 15.74 -7.15
CA GLN A 107 -18.55 16.24 -6.10
C GLN A 107 -17.67 15.09 -5.61
N SER A 108 -16.41 15.42 -5.29
CA SER A 108 -15.49 14.50 -4.63
C SER A 108 -14.93 15.15 -3.37
N LEU A 109 -14.68 14.32 -2.35
CA LEU A 109 -14.18 14.73 -1.05
C LEU A 109 -12.95 13.90 -0.71
N GLY A 110 -11.96 14.53 -0.09
CA GLY A 110 -10.74 13.86 0.34
C GLY A 110 -9.92 14.70 1.31
N SER A 111 -8.77 14.20 1.70
CA SER A 111 -7.77 14.93 2.48
C SER A 111 -6.52 15.20 1.65
N GLY A 112 -5.71 16.15 2.08
CA GLY A 112 -4.40 16.43 1.50
C GLY A 112 -3.41 16.90 2.55
N PHE A 113 -2.14 16.96 2.15
CA PHE A 113 -1.04 17.45 2.98
C PHE A 113 -0.39 18.67 2.34
N VAL A 114 -0.22 19.74 3.11
CA VAL A 114 0.59 20.89 2.72
C VAL A 114 2.06 20.50 2.79
N ILE A 115 2.76 20.51 1.67
CA ILE A 115 4.20 20.17 1.59
C ILE A 115 5.08 21.41 1.42
N ASP A 116 4.53 22.50 0.90
CA ASP A 116 5.17 23.80 0.81
C ASP A 116 4.13 24.88 1.10
N ALA A 117 4.25 25.51 2.28
CA ALA A 117 3.31 26.53 2.72
C ALA A 117 3.54 27.90 2.05
N GLU A 118 4.77 28.18 1.61
CA GLU A 118 5.11 29.45 0.95
C GLU A 118 4.58 29.46 -0.48
N GLN A 119 4.70 28.33 -1.18
CA GLN A 119 4.19 28.14 -2.55
C GLN A 119 2.72 27.66 -2.58
N GLY A 120 2.18 27.22 -1.44
CA GLY A 120 0.81 26.69 -1.34
C GLY A 120 0.62 25.32 -1.99
N ILE A 121 1.66 24.48 -2.00
CA ILE A 121 1.61 23.16 -2.64
C ILE A 121 0.98 22.13 -1.70
N VAL A 122 -0.07 21.47 -2.19
CA VAL A 122 -0.80 20.41 -1.49
C VAL A 122 -0.73 19.11 -2.28
N VAL A 123 -0.45 18.00 -1.58
CA VAL A 123 -0.46 16.65 -2.15
C VAL A 123 -1.73 15.92 -1.70
N THR A 124 -2.45 15.32 -2.66
CA THR A 124 -3.63 14.48 -2.42
C THR A 124 -3.64 13.31 -3.39
N ASN A 125 -4.60 12.40 -3.24
CA ASN A 125 -4.74 11.26 -4.13
C ASN A 125 -5.32 11.70 -5.47
N ASN A 126 -4.84 11.10 -6.57
CA ASN A 126 -5.29 11.45 -7.91
C ASN A 126 -6.82 11.32 -8.10
N HIS A 127 -7.46 10.30 -7.51
CA HIS A 127 -8.90 10.08 -7.65
C HIS A 127 -9.76 11.17 -6.97
N VAL A 128 -9.18 12.01 -6.11
CA VAL A 128 -9.88 13.14 -5.47
C VAL A 128 -9.97 14.32 -6.43
N ILE A 129 -8.96 14.48 -7.30
CA ILE A 129 -8.79 15.66 -8.16
C ILE A 129 -8.91 15.35 -9.65
N ALA A 130 -9.09 14.08 -10.03
CA ALA A 130 -9.26 13.70 -11.42
C ALA A 130 -10.47 14.43 -12.01
N ASP A 131 -10.24 15.18 -13.08
CA ASP A 131 -11.25 15.97 -13.80
C ASP A 131 -12.02 17.01 -12.94
N ALA A 132 -11.42 17.46 -11.84
CA ALA A 132 -11.96 18.53 -11.01
C ALA A 132 -11.86 19.90 -11.70
N ASP A 133 -12.89 20.73 -11.55
CA ASP A 133 -12.98 22.14 -11.96
C ASP A 133 -12.60 23.10 -10.81
#